data_AF-A0A9E1JBR2-F1
#
_entry.id   AF-A0A9E1JBR2-F1
#
_cell.length_a   1.000
_cell.length_b   1.000
_cell.length_c   1.000
_cell.angle_alpha   90.00
_cell.angle_beta   90.00
_cell.angle_gamma   90.00
#
_symmetry.space_group_name_H-M   'P 1'
#
loop_
_entity.id
_entity.type
_entity.pdbx_description
1 polymer ?
#
loop_
_entity_poly.entity_id
_entity_poly.type
_entity_poly.pdbx_seq_one_letter_code
_entity_poly.pdbx_strand_id
1 'polypeptide(L)'
;MIKKILIIISFLAICTGVSFANTDEKKVCTGFGTWTKDGEYKIVRSKCITEKEYQASLNAPDYLCKYYQKSIWKESERPYGKKQYQYTDSSLTKINALKDEGKALCDAGKLRDGEAKLVEAIKIISHTRMN
;
A
#
# COMPACT_ATOMS: atom_id res chain seq x y z
N MET A 1 -30.91 36.06 -6.22
CA MET A 1 -30.50 35.00 -5.27
C MET A 1 -29.05 34.61 -5.56
N ILE A 2 -28.20 34.78 -4.55
CA ILE A 2 -26.77 34.41 -4.45
C ILE A 2 -26.71 32.86 -4.31
N LYS A 3 -25.81 32.07 -4.90
CA LYS A 3 -24.37 31.90 -4.55
C LYS A 3 -23.75 30.83 -5.50
N LYS A 4 -22.66 31.17 -6.23
CA LYS A 4 -21.28 30.59 -6.11
C LYS A 4 -21.09 29.15 -6.64
N ILE A 5 -20.11 28.79 -7.47
CA ILE A 5 -18.77 29.34 -7.75
C ILE A 5 -18.34 28.89 -9.17
N LEU A 6 -17.98 29.87 -10.01
CA LEU A 6 -16.98 29.76 -11.07
C LEU A 6 -15.58 29.81 -10.41
N ILE A 7 -14.57 29.14 -10.98
CA ILE A 7 -13.15 29.59 -11.14
C ILE A 7 -12.29 28.38 -11.54
N ILE A 8 -11.94 28.20 -12.81
CA ILE A 8 -10.78 28.72 -13.59
C ILE A 8 -9.63 27.70 -13.68
N ILE A 9 -9.36 27.32 -14.93
CA ILE A 9 -8.10 26.76 -15.42
C ILE A 9 -6.99 27.80 -15.20
N SER A 10 -5.91 27.43 -14.50
CA SER A 10 -4.66 28.20 -14.41
C SER A 10 -3.49 27.22 -14.31
N PHE A 11 -2.85 26.91 -15.44
CA PHE A 11 -1.51 27.44 -15.78
C PHE A 11 -0.48 27.40 -14.63
N LEU A 12 0.50 26.53 -14.80
CA LEU A 12 1.93 26.84 -14.74
C LEU A 12 2.36 27.80 -13.62
N ALA A 13 2.63 27.25 -12.43
CA ALA A 13 3.61 27.86 -11.52
C ALA A 13 4.95 27.15 -11.72
N ILE A 14 5.68 27.64 -12.72
CA ILE A 14 7.14 27.58 -12.75
C ILE A 14 7.60 28.38 -11.52
N CYS A 15 7.99 27.70 -10.45
CA CYS A 15 8.91 28.29 -9.49
C CYS A 15 10.32 28.01 -9.98
N THR A 16 10.84 28.86 -10.87
CA THR A 16 12.29 29.03 -11.04
C THR A 16 12.83 29.71 -9.79
N GLY A 17 13.10 28.90 -8.76
CA GLY A 17 14.20 29.16 -7.87
C GLY A 17 15.41 28.42 -8.45
N VAL A 18 16.28 29.11 -9.16
CA VAL A 18 17.62 28.58 -9.40
C VAL A 18 18.34 28.67 -8.07
N SER A 19 18.41 27.55 -7.36
CA SER A 19 19.33 27.37 -6.25
C SER A 19 20.15 26.13 -6.58
N PHE A 20 21.31 26.36 -7.21
CA PHE A 20 22.36 25.36 -7.25
C PHE A 20 22.93 25.22 -5.83
N ALA A 21 23.18 23.95 -5.46
CA ALA A 21 23.85 23.46 -4.25
C ALA A 21 23.02 23.36 -2.96
N ASN A 22 22.17 22.32 -2.88
CA ASN A 22 22.15 21.36 -1.76
C ASN A 22 21.70 20.00 -2.33
N THR A 23 22.60 19.04 -2.45
CA THR A 23 22.30 17.67 -2.90
C THR A 23 21.69 16.86 -1.75
N ASP A 24 20.58 17.33 -1.19
CA ASP A 24 19.79 16.54 -0.24
C ASP A 24 18.72 15.79 -1.04
N GLU A 25 18.97 14.52 -1.35
CA GLU A 25 17.99 13.67 -2.03
C GLU A 25 16.65 13.70 -1.27
N LYS A 26 15.57 14.05 -1.97
CA LYS A 26 14.21 14.12 -1.39
C LYS A 26 13.84 12.75 -0.79
N LYS A 27 13.46 12.74 0.49
CA LYS A 27 13.13 11.51 1.24
C LYS A 27 11.63 11.29 1.35
N VAL A 28 11.19 10.05 1.15
CA VAL A 28 9.83 9.57 1.38
C VAL A 28 9.82 8.74 2.66
N CYS A 29 9.08 9.20 3.66
CA CYS A 29 8.97 8.53 4.94
C CYS A 29 7.63 7.81 5.07
N THR A 30 7.67 6.53 5.40
CA THR A 30 6.48 5.74 5.74
C THR A 30 6.57 5.29 7.20
N GLY A 31 5.46 5.30 7.92
CA GLY A 31 5.51 5.08 9.37
C GLY A 31 4.17 5.04 10.08
N PHE A 32 4.20 4.62 11.35
CA PHE A 32 3.07 4.73 12.27
C PHE A 32 3.20 6.05 13.03
N GLY A 33 2.18 6.91 12.92
CA GLY A 33 2.07 8.11 13.73
C GLY A 33 0.93 8.02 14.73
N THR A 34 1.14 8.67 15.88
CA THR A 34 0.16 8.80 16.95
C THR A 34 -0.09 10.26 17.23
N TRP A 35 -1.30 10.58 17.66
CA TRP A 35 -1.60 11.88 18.25
C TRP A 35 -1.07 11.92 19.68
N THR A 36 -0.37 12.99 20.04
CA THR A 36 0.02 13.26 21.43
C THR A 36 -1.20 13.77 22.21
N LYS A 37 -1.11 13.76 23.55
CA LYS A 37 -2.15 14.33 24.42
C LYS A 37 -2.36 15.82 24.17
N ASP A 38 -1.33 16.49 23.64
CA ASP A 38 -1.32 17.92 23.31
C ASP A 38 -1.84 18.21 21.89
N GLY A 39 -2.31 17.18 21.17
CA GLY A 39 -2.92 17.33 19.84
C GLY A 39 -1.93 17.38 18.68
N GLU A 40 -0.64 17.08 18.88
CA GLU A 40 0.35 17.02 17.81
C GLU A 40 0.41 15.60 17.21
N TYR A 41 0.40 15.50 15.88
CA TYR A 41 0.64 14.22 15.20
C TYR A 41 2.15 13.94 15.14
N LYS A 42 2.62 12.91 15.87
CA LYS A 42 4.02 12.49 15.86
C LYS A 42 4.19 11.13 15.21
N ILE A 43 5.10 11.04 14.24
CA ILE A 43 5.49 9.76 13.61
C ILE A 43 6.46 9.04 14.56
N VAL A 44 6.00 7.96 15.19
CA VAL A 44 6.73 7.24 16.25
C VAL A 44 7.83 6.34 15.66
N ARG A 45 7.63 5.86 14.43
CA ARG A 45 8.63 5.11 13.66
C ARG A 45 8.52 5.47 12.19
N SER A 46 9.52 6.15 11.64
CA SER A 46 9.63 6.41 10.21
C SER A 46 10.75 5.56 9.62
N LYS A 47 10.45 4.79 8.57
CA LYS A 47 11.47 4.33 7.63
C LYS A 47 11.43 5.29 6.44
N CYS A 48 12.47 6.07 6.29
CA CYS A 48 12.62 6.99 5.17
C CYS A 48 13.53 6.34 4.12
N ILE A 49 13.08 6.36 2.88
CA ILE A 49 13.87 5.99 1.71
C ILE A 49 13.97 7.21 0.81
N THR A 50 14.89 7.21 -0.14
CA THR A 50 14.97 8.25 -1.16
C THR A 50 13.76 8.13 -2.10
N GLU A 51 13.36 9.25 -2.73
CA GLU A 51 12.34 9.22 -3.78
C GLU A 51 12.74 8.25 -4.90
N LYS A 52 14.02 8.18 -5.24
CA LYS A 52 14.56 7.26 -6.25
C LYS A 52 14.31 5.79 -5.88
N GLU A 53 14.61 5.41 -4.63
CA GLU A 53 14.33 4.05 -4.13
C GLU A 53 12.84 3.77 -4.07
N TYR A 54 12.02 4.76 -3.70
CA TYR A 54 10.57 4.62 -3.67
C TYR A 54 10.03 4.34 -5.08
N GLN A 55 10.39 5.15 -6.07
CA GLN A 55 10.00 4.95 -7.47
C GLN A 55 10.53 3.62 -8.02
N ALA A 56 11.76 3.24 -7.70
CA ALA A 56 12.30 1.93 -8.09
C ALA A 56 11.50 0.77 -7.49
N SER A 57 11.02 0.91 -6.25
CA SER A 57 10.19 -0.11 -5.60
C SER A 57 8.80 -0.24 -6.23
N LEU A 58 8.21 0.87 -6.69
CA LEU A 58 6.91 0.89 -7.38
C LEU A 58 7.01 0.31 -8.80
N ASN A 59 8.12 0.58 -9.49
CA ASN A 59 8.35 0.13 -10.86
C ASN A 59 8.99 -1.27 -10.94
N ALA A 60 9.26 -1.90 -9.80
CA ALA A 60 9.82 -3.25 -9.78
C ALA A 60 8.83 -4.26 -10.39
N PRO A 61 9.28 -5.21 -11.21
CA PRO A 61 8.40 -6.22 -11.83
C PRO A 61 7.60 -7.03 -10.81
N ASP A 62 8.17 -7.27 -9.63
CA ASP A 62 7.55 -8.05 -8.56
C ASP A 62 6.74 -7.20 -7.55
N TYR A 63 6.49 -5.93 -7.88
CA TYR A 63 5.74 -5.01 -7.02
C TYR A 63 4.38 -5.59 -6.62
N LEU A 64 3.62 -6.11 -7.58
CA LEU A 64 2.28 -6.67 -7.34
C LEU A 64 2.33 -7.92 -6.47
N CYS A 65 3.26 -8.84 -6.74
CA CYS A 65 3.53 -9.98 -5.87
C CYS A 65 3.77 -9.55 -4.41
N LYS A 66 4.68 -8.59 -4.18
CA LYS A 66 4.98 -8.05 -2.83
C LYS A 66 3.77 -7.35 -2.21
N TYR A 67 3.03 -6.58 -3.01
CA TYR A 67 1.88 -5.81 -2.57
C TYR A 67 0.73 -6.72 -2.13
N TYR A 68 0.35 -7.70 -2.96
CA TYR A 68 -0.76 -8.61 -2.67
C TYR A 68 -0.47 -9.53 -1.49
N GLN A 69 0.74 -10.09 -1.38
CA GLN A 69 1.14 -10.88 -0.21
C GLN A 69 0.97 -10.08 1.09
N LYS A 70 1.44 -8.81 1.11
CA LYS A 70 1.28 -7.92 2.27
C LYS A 70 -0.17 -7.60 2.56
N SER A 71 -1.00 -7.40 1.54
CA SER A 71 -2.43 -7.14 1.70
C SER A 71 -3.13 -8.35 2.33
N ILE A 72 -2.91 -9.55 1.78
CA ILE A 72 -3.50 -10.79 2.31
C ILE A 72 -3.11 -11.00 3.78
N TRP A 73 -1.84 -10.81 4.13
CA TRP A 73 -1.39 -10.91 5.53
C TRP A 73 -2.13 -9.93 6.46
N LYS A 74 -2.28 -8.67 6.04
CA LYS A 74 -2.98 -7.65 6.84
C LYS A 74 -4.44 -8.01 7.09
N GLU A 75 -5.13 -8.53 6.09
CA GLU A 75 -6.57 -8.77 6.14
C GLU A 75 -6.94 -10.14 6.72
N SER A 76 -6.15 -11.19 6.45
CA SER A 76 -6.49 -12.58 6.76
C SER A 76 -5.68 -13.18 7.92
N GLU A 77 -4.55 -12.60 8.31
CA GLU A 77 -3.70 -13.15 9.38
C GLU A 77 -3.67 -12.26 10.62
N ARG A 78 -3.63 -10.94 10.42
CA ARG A 78 -3.56 -9.99 11.53
C ARG A 78 -4.85 -10.03 12.38
N PRO A 79 -4.76 -10.05 13.72
CA PRO A 79 -5.95 -10.10 14.59
C PRO A 79 -6.96 -8.99 14.34
N TYR A 80 -6.51 -7.78 14.00
CA TYR A 80 -7.40 -6.67 13.68
C TYR A 80 -8.09 -6.83 12.31
N GLY A 81 -7.35 -7.26 11.28
CA GLY A 81 -7.90 -7.53 9.96
C GLY A 81 -8.96 -8.61 10.01
N LYS A 82 -8.67 -9.75 10.68
CA LYS A 82 -9.62 -10.86 10.87
C LYS A 82 -10.97 -10.43 11.44
N LYS A 83 -11.00 -9.44 12.33
CA LYS A 83 -12.24 -8.94 12.95
C LYS A 83 -13.13 -8.14 12.01
N GLN A 84 -12.67 -7.77 10.81
CA GLN A 84 -13.42 -7.01 9.81
C GLN A 84 -14.15 -7.90 8.78
N TYR A 85 -13.94 -9.21 8.83
CA TYR A 85 -14.46 -10.16 7.85
C TYR A 85 -15.11 -11.36 8.56
N GLN A 86 -16.12 -11.94 7.91
CA GLN A 86 -16.77 -13.18 8.31
C GLN A 86 -16.03 -14.37 7.71
N TYR A 87 -14.81 -14.61 8.18
CA TYR A 87 -14.05 -15.78 7.75
C TYR A 87 -14.62 -17.08 8.35
N THR A 88 -14.66 -18.13 7.54
CA THR A 88 -14.82 -19.51 8.01
C THR A 88 -13.46 -20.19 8.04
N ASP A 89 -13.31 -21.28 8.79
CA ASP A 89 -12.05 -22.04 8.81
C ASP A 89 -11.67 -22.52 7.40
N SER A 90 -12.67 -22.88 6.59
CA SER A 90 -12.49 -23.26 5.19
C SER A 90 -11.97 -22.10 4.35
N SER A 91 -12.54 -20.88 4.50
CA SER A 91 -12.07 -19.74 3.72
C SER A 91 -10.65 -19.30 4.12
N LEU A 92 -10.32 -19.33 5.42
CA LEU A 92 -8.95 -19.04 5.89
C LEU A 92 -7.94 -20.08 5.36
N THR A 93 -8.29 -21.36 5.42
CA THR A 93 -7.44 -22.44 4.91
C THR A 93 -7.16 -22.25 3.43
N LYS A 94 -8.20 -21.95 2.64
CA LYS A 94 -8.05 -21.69 1.20
C LYS A 94 -7.22 -20.43 0.92
N ILE A 95 -7.45 -19.33 1.64
CA ILE A 95 -6.68 -18.08 1.50
C ILE A 95 -5.18 -18.34 1.78
N ASN A 96 -4.86 -19.06 2.85
CA ASN A 96 -3.47 -19.36 3.20
C ASN A 96 -2.79 -20.24 2.15
N ALA A 97 -3.47 -21.28 1.66
CA ALA A 97 -2.92 -22.13 0.60
C ALA A 97 -2.63 -21.33 -0.69
N LEU A 98 -3.56 -20.48 -1.12
CA LEU A 98 -3.39 -19.61 -2.29
C LEU A 98 -2.26 -18.59 -2.09
N LYS A 99 -2.11 -18.04 -0.88
CA LYS A 99 -1.03 -17.13 -0.53
C LYS A 99 0.33 -17.81 -0.63
N ASP A 100 0.45 -19.02 -0.07
CA ASP A 100 1.71 -19.76 -0.06
C ASP A 100 2.09 -20.24 -1.47
N GLU A 101 1.12 -20.73 -2.26
CA GLU A 101 1.32 -21.09 -3.67
C GLU A 101 1.72 -19.86 -4.50
N GLY A 102 0.98 -18.76 -4.35
CA GLY A 102 1.25 -17.51 -5.06
C GLY A 102 2.63 -16.94 -4.72
N LYS A 103 3.02 -16.99 -3.43
CA LYS A 103 4.36 -16.60 -2.99
C LYS A 103 5.44 -17.48 -3.63
N ALA A 104 5.29 -18.80 -3.61
CA ALA A 104 6.28 -19.71 -4.18
C ALA A 104 6.48 -19.46 -5.68
N LEU A 105 5.40 -19.18 -6.43
CA LEU A 105 5.46 -18.81 -7.84
C LEU A 105 6.17 -17.47 -8.07
N CYS A 106 5.84 -16.45 -7.27
CA CYS A 106 6.50 -15.14 -7.31
C CYS A 106 8.01 -15.26 -7.01
N ASP A 107 8.38 -16.02 -5.97
CA ASP A 107 9.79 -16.24 -5.59
C ASP A 107 10.55 -17.01 -6.68
N ALA A 108 9.87 -17.88 -7.44
CA ALA A 108 10.42 -18.60 -8.60
C ALA A 108 10.48 -17.75 -9.89
N GLY A 109 10.09 -16.47 -9.84
CA GLY A 109 10.06 -15.58 -11.00
C GLY A 109 8.86 -15.76 -11.93
N LYS A 110 7.90 -16.64 -11.60
CA LYS A 110 6.64 -16.83 -12.33
C LYS A 110 5.61 -15.80 -11.90
N LEU A 111 5.93 -14.52 -12.10
CA LEU A 111 5.21 -13.39 -11.50
C LEU A 111 3.72 -13.41 -11.83
N ARG A 112 3.34 -13.58 -13.10
CA ARG A 112 1.93 -13.59 -13.53
C ARG A 112 1.11 -14.72 -12.90
N ASP A 113 1.69 -15.92 -12.83
CA ASP A 113 1.02 -17.07 -12.22
C ASP A 113 0.86 -16.86 -10.70
N GLY A 114 1.91 -16.33 -10.06
CA GLY A 114 1.88 -16.01 -8.64
C GLY A 114 0.86 -14.92 -8.31
N GLU A 115 0.83 -13.83 -9.09
CA GLU A 115 -0.15 -12.75 -8.99
C GLU A 115 -1.58 -13.28 -9.13
N ALA A 116 -1.85 -14.17 -10.09
CA ALA A 116 -3.19 -14.73 -10.29
C ALA A 116 -3.68 -15.48 -9.05
N LYS A 117 -2.82 -16.28 -8.40
CA LYS A 117 -3.15 -16.97 -7.14
C LYS A 117 -3.42 -16.01 -6.00
N LEU A 118 -2.60 -14.97 -5.87
CA LEU A 118 -2.77 -13.94 -4.84
C LEU A 118 -4.06 -13.12 -5.06
N VAL A 119 -4.42 -12.83 -6.31
CA VAL A 119 -5.69 -12.17 -6.65
C VAL A 119 -6.89 -13.05 -6.31
N GLU A 120 -6.81 -14.37 -6.48
CA GLU A 120 -7.88 -15.28 -6.05
C GLU A 120 -8.07 -15.22 -4.52
N ALA A 121 -6.98 -15.19 -3.74
CA ALA A 121 -7.05 -15.04 -2.29
C ALA A 121 -7.70 -13.70 -1.89
N ILE A 122 -7.31 -12.59 -2.53
CA ILE A 122 -7.92 -11.26 -2.31
C ILE A 122 -9.40 -11.26 -2.66
N LYS A 123 -9.79 -11.96 -3.74
CA LYS A 123 -11.20 -12.11 -4.11
C LYS A 123 -11.98 -12.77 -2.99
N ILE A 124 -11.49 -13.87 -2.41
CA ILE A 124 -12.16 -14.54 -1.28
C ILE A 124 -12.28 -13.57 -0.10
N ILE A 125 -11.21 -12.88 0.28
CA ILE A 125 -11.21 -11.87 1.35
C ILE A 125 -12.31 -10.82 1.10
N SER A 126 -12.37 -10.27 -0.11
CA SER A 126 -13.35 -9.25 -0.48
C SER A 126 -14.81 -9.75 -0.35
N HIS A 127 -15.08 -11.01 -0.65
CA HIS A 127 -16.43 -11.59 -0.52
C HIS A 127 -16.81 -11.89 0.92
N THR A 128 -15.83 -11.99 1.82
CA THR A 128 -16.05 -12.22 3.26
C THR A 128 -16.17 -10.93 4.07
N ARG A 129 -16.07 -9.75 3.44
CA ARG A 129 -16.11 -8.46 4.14
C ARG A 129 -17.46 -8.27 4.81
N MET A 130 -17.46 -7.90 6.09
CA MET A 130 -18.69 -7.47 6.76
C MET A 130 -19.10 -6.13 6.15
N ASN A 131 -20.28 -6.09 5.52
CA ASN A 131 -20.88 -4.85 5.04
C ASN A 131 -21.07 -3.84 6.17
#